data_AF-A0A952X537-F1
#
_entry.id   AF-A0A952X537-F1
#
_cell.length_a   1.000
_cell.length_b   1.000
_cell.length_c   1.000
_cell.angle_alpha   90.00
_cell.angle_beta   90.00
_cell.angle_gamma   90.00
#
_symmetry.space_group_name_H-M   'P 1'
#
loop_
_entity.id
_entity.type
_entity.pdbx_description
1 polymer ?
#
loop_
_entity_poly.entity_id
_entity_poly.type
_entity_poly.pdbx_seq_one_letter_code
_entity_poly.pdbx_strand_id
1 'polypeptide(L)'
;MWKWPFEFDAVAATLATCLLTGAIAAAEEPLRPVRLVAAVDRVQPMTGIVLWDDADGVETDAIQLEFSYLRYDEIVRGAEEYDWSVVDRKLEAIAGRGHQAIFRFYDTYPGRESSAPRHIKALPDYRETNAPSEGQPTGFPDWSHAGYQQFVLEFYDRFAERYDDDPRLAFLQVGFGLWSEYHIYDGPEILGRTFPSKEFQAEFLKRMAERFPQTAWMISIDAADADRTPLANTAALRSLPFGLFDDSLLCREHARENEPNWNVFGRDRWRRAPAGGEFSYYTEHDQQQALAPRGPHGVPFERAAAKFHISFVIGSDQPQHAGWKRIREAGLACGYRIRVERFESADGRSLVVVANSGVAPIYYDAWPAVDGVRSETSLRGLLPGERREFRTASGGAAPRLTIECDRLSPGQAIGFDAQLTADGAAR
;
A
#
# COMPACT_ATOMS: atom_id res chain seq x y z
N MET A 1 28.81 -96.98 39.15
CA MET A 1 29.53 -96.11 40.09
C MET A 1 29.41 -94.69 39.55
N TRP A 2 28.57 -93.86 40.19
CA TRP A 2 28.48 -92.37 40.14
C TRP A 2 28.32 -91.65 38.76
N LYS A 3 27.09 -91.24 38.38
CA LYS A 3 26.43 -89.88 38.48
C LYS A 3 26.81 -88.92 37.30
N TRP A 4 25.96 -88.64 36.30
CA TRP A 4 24.80 -87.67 36.20
C TRP A 4 25.20 -86.17 36.20
N PRO A 5 24.43 -85.21 35.63
CA PRO A 5 23.46 -85.18 34.49
C PRO A 5 23.60 -83.89 33.61
N PHE A 6 22.87 -83.63 32.51
CA PHE A 6 21.55 -82.93 32.37
C PHE A 6 21.27 -82.80 30.84
N GLU A 7 20.17 -83.34 30.32
CA GLU A 7 18.84 -82.76 30.01
C GLU A 7 18.71 -82.01 28.66
N PHE A 8 17.70 -82.43 27.90
CA PHE A 8 17.32 -82.00 26.56
C PHE A 8 16.27 -80.88 26.65
N ASP A 9 16.48 -79.79 25.92
CA ASP A 9 15.48 -78.73 25.75
C ASP A 9 14.39 -79.13 24.75
N ALA A 10 13.14 -78.96 25.17
CA ALA A 10 11.94 -79.10 24.36
C ALA A 10 11.62 -77.77 23.65
N VAL A 11 11.45 -77.81 22.32
CA VAL A 11 11.05 -76.66 21.50
C VAL A 11 9.53 -76.48 21.59
N ALA A 12 9.09 -75.37 22.21
CA ALA A 12 7.71 -74.90 22.15
C ALA A 12 7.56 -73.86 21.02
N ALA A 13 6.67 -74.13 20.06
CA ALA A 13 6.34 -73.22 18.97
C ALA A 13 5.29 -72.20 19.43
N THR A 14 5.69 -70.93 19.56
CA THR A 14 4.81 -69.81 19.90
C THR A 14 4.11 -69.30 18.63
N LEU A 15 2.79 -69.47 18.56
CA LEU A 15 1.93 -68.80 17.57
C LEU A 15 1.80 -67.31 17.95
N ALA A 16 2.52 -66.44 17.25
CA ALA A 16 2.34 -65.00 17.33
C ALA A 16 1.13 -64.58 16.48
N THR A 17 0.01 -64.26 17.13
CA THR A 17 -1.13 -63.62 16.46
C THR A 17 -0.81 -62.12 16.29
N CYS A 18 -0.32 -61.73 15.11
CA CYS A 18 -0.25 -60.33 14.72
C CYS A 18 -1.68 -59.79 14.56
N LEU A 19 -2.18 -59.07 15.56
CA LEU A 19 -3.33 -58.19 15.42
C LEU A 19 -2.91 -57.00 14.55
N LEU A 20 -3.09 -57.12 13.25
CA LEU A 20 -3.15 -55.98 12.34
C LEU A 20 -4.43 -55.20 12.68
N THR A 21 -4.33 -54.24 13.59
CA THR A 21 -5.30 -53.14 13.65
C THR A 21 -5.08 -52.29 12.41
N GLY A 22 -5.71 -52.69 11.31
CA GLY A 22 -5.89 -51.82 10.15
C GLY A 22 -6.72 -50.64 10.61
N ALA A 23 -6.08 -49.51 10.93
CA ALA A 23 -6.75 -48.24 10.91
C ALA A 23 -7.19 -48.03 9.45
N ILE A 24 -8.45 -48.35 9.16
CA ILE A 24 -9.10 -47.87 7.94
C ILE A 24 -9.11 -46.36 8.13
N ALA A 25 -8.16 -45.65 7.52
CA ALA A 25 -8.28 -44.22 7.36
C ALA A 25 -9.62 -44.02 6.65
N ALA A 26 -10.59 -43.44 7.36
CA ALA A 26 -11.84 -43.04 6.73
C ALA A 26 -11.45 -42.14 5.55
N ALA A 27 -11.87 -42.52 4.34
CA ALA A 27 -11.61 -41.68 3.17
C ALA A 27 -12.25 -40.32 3.44
N GLU A 28 -11.46 -39.25 3.40
CA GLU A 28 -11.97 -37.89 3.61
C GLU A 28 -13.14 -37.63 2.66
N GLU A 29 -14.23 -37.06 3.20
CA GLU A 29 -15.38 -36.69 2.40
C GLU A 29 -14.93 -35.79 1.23
N PRO A 30 -15.29 -36.10 -0.03
CA PRO A 30 -14.82 -35.32 -1.17
C PRO A 30 -15.32 -33.87 -1.12
N LEU A 31 -14.49 -32.93 -1.56
CA LEU A 31 -14.88 -31.53 -1.73
C LEU A 31 -16.01 -31.43 -2.75
N ARG A 32 -17.04 -30.66 -2.41
CA ARG A 32 -18.20 -30.42 -3.27
C ARG A 32 -18.24 -28.96 -3.69
N PRO A 33 -18.60 -28.65 -4.94
CA PRO A 33 -18.75 -27.26 -5.37
C PRO A 33 -19.76 -26.49 -4.53
N VAL A 34 -19.40 -25.26 -4.19
CA VAL A 34 -20.25 -24.32 -3.46
C VAL A 34 -20.76 -23.28 -4.44
N ARG A 35 -22.09 -23.13 -4.52
CA ARG A 35 -22.69 -22.03 -5.26
C ARG A 35 -22.32 -20.70 -4.59
N LEU A 36 -21.76 -19.77 -5.35
CA LEU A 36 -21.35 -18.45 -4.88
C LEU A 36 -21.60 -17.41 -5.96
N VAL A 37 -22.41 -16.41 -5.64
CA VAL A 37 -22.66 -15.27 -6.53
C VAL A 37 -22.36 -13.99 -5.75
N ALA A 38 -21.40 -13.22 -6.26
CA ALA A 38 -20.96 -11.96 -5.68
C ALA A 38 -20.49 -11.03 -6.80
N ALA A 39 -20.60 -9.72 -6.58
CA ALA A 39 -20.11 -8.71 -7.50
C ALA A 39 -19.48 -7.57 -6.71
N VAL A 40 -18.35 -7.08 -7.19
CA VAL A 40 -17.74 -5.85 -6.69
C VAL A 40 -18.48 -4.66 -7.29
N ASP A 41 -19.25 -3.97 -6.45
CA ASP A 41 -20.07 -2.80 -6.82
C ASP A 41 -19.59 -1.47 -6.21
N ARG A 42 -18.60 -1.52 -5.32
CA ARG A 42 -17.98 -0.38 -4.64
C ARG A 42 -16.46 -0.37 -4.81
N VAL A 43 -15.85 0.80 -4.73
CA VAL A 43 -14.38 0.93 -4.75
C VAL A 43 -13.78 0.12 -3.59
N GLN A 44 -12.64 -0.51 -3.86
CA GLN A 44 -12.02 -1.44 -2.92
C GLN A 44 -11.12 -0.70 -1.93
N PRO A 45 -10.98 -1.21 -0.69
CA PRO A 45 -10.05 -0.64 0.28
C PRO A 45 -8.64 -0.46 -0.29
N MET A 46 -7.97 0.63 0.06
CA MET A 46 -6.61 0.95 -0.39
C MET A 46 -6.46 1.15 -1.91
N THR A 47 -7.57 1.38 -2.64
CA THR A 47 -7.53 1.69 -4.07
C THR A 47 -8.40 2.89 -4.45
N GLY A 48 -8.21 3.39 -5.67
CA GLY A 48 -9.17 4.25 -6.36
C GLY A 48 -8.85 5.74 -6.36
N ILE A 49 -9.88 6.58 -6.56
CA ILE A 49 -9.74 8.03 -6.54
C ILE A 49 -9.64 8.50 -5.09
N VAL A 50 -8.70 9.40 -4.82
CA VAL A 50 -8.41 9.98 -3.51
C VAL A 50 -8.80 11.45 -3.52
N LEU A 51 -9.50 11.89 -2.49
CA LEU A 51 -9.84 13.30 -2.27
C LEU A 51 -9.04 13.84 -1.07
N TRP A 52 -8.94 15.16 -0.94
CA TRP A 52 -8.38 15.78 0.27
C TRP A 52 -9.24 15.43 1.50
N ASP A 53 -8.61 15.35 2.67
CA ASP A 53 -9.29 14.97 3.92
C ASP A 53 -10.28 16.01 4.46
N ASP A 54 -10.29 17.20 3.85
CA ASP A 54 -11.21 18.31 4.09
C ASP A 54 -12.18 18.56 2.91
N ALA A 55 -12.19 17.69 1.89
CA ALA A 55 -13.12 17.81 0.78
C ALA A 55 -14.57 17.52 1.21
N ASP A 56 -15.51 18.30 0.66
CA ASP A 56 -16.94 18.08 0.89
C ASP A 56 -17.45 16.82 0.18
N GLY A 57 -18.41 16.13 0.81
CA GLY A 57 -19.15 15.04 0.16
C GLY A 57 -18.34 13.76 -0.10
N VAL A 58 -17.26 13.54 0.64
CA VAL A 58 -16.40 12.34 0.52
C VAL A 58 -17.12 11.03 0.89
N GLU A 59 -18.16 11.08 1.74
CA GLU A 59 -18.91 9.92 2.25
C GLU A 59 -19.75 9.22 1.15
N THR A 60 -19.09 8.43 0.30
CA THR A 60 -19.69 7.75 -0.85
C THR A 60 -19.10 6.36 -1.05
N ASP A 61 -19.72 5.52 -1.89
CA ASP A 61 -19.16 4.23 -2.31
C ASP A 61 -18.04 4.35 -3.38
N ALA A 62 -17.76 5.58 -3.81
CA ALA A 62 -16.77 5.91 -4.83
C ALA A 62 -15.37 6.21 -4.24
N ILE A 63 -15.29 6.46 -2.94
CA ILE A 63 -14.06 6.84 -2.23
C ILE A 63 -13.78 5.80 -1.14
N GLN A 64 -12.50 5.48 -0.97
CA GLN A 64 -12.00 4.59 0.10
C GLN A 64 -10.73 5.15 0.76
N LEU A 65 -10.19 6.23 0.21
CA LEU A 65 -8.93 6.83 0.58
C LEU A 65 -9.07 8.35 0.62
N GLU A 66 -8.44 8.97 1.60
CA GLU A 66 -8.34 10.42 1.73
C GLU A 66 -6.89 10.82 1.97
N PHE A 67 -6.48 11.96 1.42
CA PHE A 67 -5.11 12.44 1.48
C PHE A 67 -5.00 13.66 2.39
N SER A 68 -3.93 13.72 3.20
CA SER A 68 -3.60 14.93 3.97
C SER A 68 -2.12 15.28 3.95
N TYR A 69 -1.85 16.56 3.74
CA TYR A 69 -0.55 17.16 4.01
C TYR A 69 -0.41 17.49 5.50
N LEU A 70 0.75 17.19 6.08
CA LEU A 70 1.05 17.44 7.49
C LEU A 70 2.38 18.16 7.65
N ARG A 71 2.48 19.00 8.68
CA ARG A 71 3.72 19.69 9.03
C ARG A 71 4.40 19.05 10.23
N TYR A 72 5.73 19.08 10.26
CA TYR A 72 6.49 18.63 11.42
C TYR A 72 6.28 19.53 12.66
N ASP A 73 6.26 20.86 12.49
CA ASP A 73 6.08 21.84 13.57
C ASP A 73 4.68 21.88 14.19
N GLU A 74 3.68 21.24 13.56
CA GLU A 74 2.35 21.01 14.14
C GLU A 74 2.36 19.92 15.21
N ILE A 75 3.34 19.01 15.16
CA ILE A 75 3.44 17.82 15.99
C ILE A 75 4.56 17.98 17.02
N VAL A 76 5.70 18.53 16.63
CA VAL A 76 6.92 18.53 17.45
C VAL A 76 7.01 19.83 18.24
N ARG A 77 6.75 19.76 19.56
CA ARG A 77 6.73 20.91 20.47
C ARG A 77 8.10 21.20 21.09
N GLY A 78 8.91 20.16 21.26
CA GLY A 78 10.25 20.20 21.84
C GLY A 78 11.07 18.99 21.38
N ALA A 79 12.32 18.87 21.83
CA ALA A 79 13.24 17.81 21.39
C ALA A 79 12.68 16.39 21.62
N GLU A 80 11.97 16.17 22.72
CA GLU A 80 11.37 14.87 23.06
C GLU A 80 9.84 14.97 23.24
N GLU A 81 9.23 16.09 22.81
CA GLU A 81 7.82 16.40 23.06
C GLU A 81 7.02 16.38 21.75
N TYR A 82 6.29 15.29 21.53
CA TYR A 82 5.47 15.06 20.33
C TYR A 82 3.98 15.05 20.69
N ASP A 83 3.23 15.98 20.10
CA ASP A 83 1.78 16.08 20.16
C ASP A 83 1.17 15.45 18.90
N TRP A 84 0.90 14.15 18.98
CA TRP A 84 0.32 13.37 17.90
C TRP A 84 -1.19 13.61 17.69
N SER A 85 -1.81 14.50 18.47
CA SER A 85 -3.27 14.68 18.46
C SER A 85 -3.81 15.15 17.09
N VAL A 86 -3.01 15.87 16.30
CA VAL A 86 -3.36 16.25 14.92
C VAL A 86 -3.50 15.02 14.03
N VAL A 87 -2.55 14.08 14.11
CA VAL A 87 -2.55 12.83 13.36
C VAL A 87 -3.71 11.94 13.80
N ASP A 88 -3.86 11.76 15.12
CA ASP A 88 -4.92 10.92 15.69
C ASP A 88 -6.32 11.41 15.29
N ARG A 89 -6.57 12.73 15.33
CA ARG A 89 -7.86 13.30 14.92
C ARG A 89 -8.15 13.09 13.44
N LYS A 90 -7.14 13.22 12.57
CA LYS A 90 -7.32 12.99 11.12
C LYS A 90 -7.61 11.52 10.83
N LEU A 91 -6.82 10.61 11.41
CA LEU A 91 -7.06 9.16 11.27
C LEU A 91 -8.45 8.78 11.75
N GLU A 92 -8.89 9.30 12.90
CA GLU A 92 -10.22 9.03 13.44
C GLU A 92 -11.34 9.60 12.55
N ALA A 93 -11.19 10.84 12.06
CA ALA A 93 -12.18 11.45 11.19
C ALA A 93 -12.33 10.71 9.85
N ILE A 94 -11.22 10.34 9.23
CA ILE A 94 -11.18 9.58 7.96
C ILE A 94 -11.76 8.17 8.17
N ALA A 95 -11.37 7.49 9.25
CA ALA A 95 -11.91 6.19 9.60
C ALA A 95 -13.41 6.24 9.94
N GLY A 96 -13.88 7.30 10.59
CA GLY A 96 -15.29 7.54 10.88
C GLY A 96 -16.17 7.66 9.63
N ARG A 97 -15.55 8.01 8.48
CA ARG A 97 -16.19 8.03 7.16
C ARG A 97 -16.07 6.69 6.41
N GLY A 98 -15.44 5.68 7.01
CA GLY A 98 -15.21 4.36 6.41
C GLY A 98 -14.05 4.31 5.41
N HIS A 99 -13.12 5.27 5.49
CA HIS A 99 -11.96 5.37 4.60
C HIS A 99 -10.64 5.13 5.36
N GLN A 100 -9.54 5.13 4.61
CA GLN A 100 -8.18 5.14 5.14
C GLN A 100 -7.42 6.40 4.70
N ALA A 101 -6.45 6.80 5.50
CA ALA A 101 -5.63 7.96 5.24
C ALA A 101 -4.41 7.64 4.37
N ILE A 102 -4.02 8.62 3.59
CA ILE A 102 -2.70 8.77 3.00
C ILE A 102 -2.12 10.06 3.55
N PHE A 103 -1.00 9.97 4.26
CA PHE A 103 -0.34 11.15 4.81
C PHE A 103 0.94 11.46 4.05
N ARG A 104 1.19 12.76 3.84
CA ARG A 104 2.47 13.28 3.34
C ARG A 104 2.96 14.38 4.26
N PHE A 105 4.11 14.17 4.88
CA PHE A 105 4.78 15.23 5.63
C PHE A 105 5.64 16.04 4.70
N TYR A 106 5.62 17.37 4.84
CA TYR A 106 6.45 18.26 4.04
C TYR A 106 7.38 19.11 4.90
N ASP A 107 8.59 19.34 4.42
CA ASP A 107 9.55 20.30 4.99
C ASP A 107 9.40 21.70 4.37
N THR A 108 9.14 21.74 3.06
CA THR A 108 9.05 22.97 2.26
C THR A 108 7.73 23.02 1.48
N TYR A 109 7.05 24.16 1.50
CA TYR A 109 5.79 24.37 0.77
C TYR A 109 5.74 25.83 0.28
N PRO A 110 5.46 26.10 -1.01
CA PRO A 110 5.47 27.46 -1.53
C PRO A 110 4.57 28.43 -0.76
N GLY A 111 5.11 29.62 -0.47
CA GLY A 111 4.36 30.66 0.27
C GLY A 111 4.25 30.41 1.77
N ARG A 112 4.96 29.41 2.31
CA ARG A 112 4.94 29.08 3.75
C ARG A 112 6.35 29.11 4.33
N GLU A 113 6.41 29.36 5.64
CA GLU A 113 7.62 29.07 6.42
C GLU A 113 7.91 27.56 6.40
N SER A 114 9.20 27.21 6.48
CA SER A 114 9.64 25.82 6.64
C SER A 114 8.92 25.18 7.83
N SER A 115 8.65 23.89 7.75
CA SER A 115 8.02 23.15 8.85
C SER A 115 9.01 22.68 9.92
N ALA A 116 10.27 23.14 9.89
CA ALA A 116 11.24 22.80 10.92
C ALA A 116 10.71 23.18 12.32
N PRO A 117 10.78 22.28 13.32
CA PRO A 117 10.24 22.55 14.66
C PRO A 117 10.93 23.74 15.34
N ARG A 118 10.19 24.43 16.22
CA ARG A 118 10.69 25.63 16.92
C ARG A 118 11.98 25.41 17.68
N HIS A 119 12.15 24.25 18.31
CA HIS A 119 13.36 23.94 19.08
C HIS A 119 14.60 23.77 18.18
N ILE A 120 14.43 23.32 16.93
CA ILE A 120 15.50 23.29 15.92
C ILE A 120 15.81 24.71 15.44
N LYS A 121 14.77 25.50 15.14
CA LYS A 121 14.91 26.91 14.76
C LYS A 121 15.62 27.77 15.82
N ALA A 122 15.55 27.37 17.09
CA ALA A 122 16.20 28.05 18.21
C ALA A 122 17.69 27.68 18.38
N LEU A 123 18.21 26.70 17.65
CA LEU A 123 19.62 26.33 17.71
C LEU A 123 20.50 27.49 17.20
N PRO A 124 21.62 27.80 17.87
CA PRO A 124 22.39 29.02 17.61
C PRO A 124 22.97 29.09 16.20
N ASP A 125 23.21 27.94 15.57
CA ASP A 125 23.85 27.74 14.27
C ASP A 125 22.89 27.25 13.17
N TYR A 126 21.62 27.01 13.48
CA TYR A 126 20.60 26.70 12.46
C TYR A 126 20.21 27.96 11.68
N ARG A 127 20.28 27.89 10.33
CA ARG A 127 20.05 29.04 9.46
C ARG A 127 19.20 28.69 8.24
N GLU A 128 17.89 28.89 8.39
CA GLU A 128 16.95 28.75 7.28
C GLU A 128 17.25 29.75 6.16
N THR A 129 16.86 29.36 4.94
CA THR A 129 16.90 30.26 3.78
C THR A 129 15.47 30.67 3.46
N ASN A 130 15.20 31.97 3.38
CA ASN A 130 13.95 32.49 2.86
C ASN A 130 14.20 33.04 1.46
N ALA A 131 13.52 32.49 0.45
CA ALA A 131 13.68 32.88 -0.94
C ALA A 131 12.36 32.72 -1.71
N PRO A 132 12.17 33.44 -2.83
CA PRO A 132 11.03 33.20 -3.73
C PRO A 132 11.07 31.77 -4.28
N SER A 133 9.90 31.15 -4.38
CA SER A 133 9.65 29.90 -5.10
C SER A 133 8.20 29.88 -5.55
N GLU A 134 7.92 29.50 -6.80
CA GLU A 134 6.57 29.59 -7.39
C GLU A 134 5.97 31.01 -7.28
N GLY A 135 6.82 32.03 -7.38
CA GLY A 135 6.43 33.43 -7.18
C GLY A 135 6.05 33.82 -5.74
N GLN A 136 6.24 32.94 -4.75
CA GLN A 136 5.84 33.16 -3.35
C GLN A 136 7.06 33.14 -2.39
N PRO A 137 7.04 33.94 -1.30
CA PRO A 137 8.08 33.86 -0.27
C PRO A 137 8.02 32.51 0.45
N THR A 138 9.12 31.75 0.38
CA THR A 138 9.15 30.36 0.84
C THR A 138 10.34 30.13 1.78
N GLY A 139 10.09 29.45 2.90
CA GLY A 139 11.11 29.07 3.86
C GLY A 139 11.66 27.67 3.56
N PHE A 140 12.97 27.57 3.40
CA PHE A 140 13.73 26.34 3.18
C PHE A 140 14.49 25.98 4.46
N PRO A 141 14.39 24.74 4.96
CA PRO A 141 15.13 24.33 6.15
C PRO A 141 16.64 24.25 5.88
N ASP A 142 17.43 24.37 6.94
CA ASP A 142 18.89 24.24 6.85
C ASP A 142 19.34 22.78 6.86
N TRP A 143 19.47 22.21 5.66
CA TRP A 143 19.95 20.84 5.47
C TRP A 143 21.45 20.66 5.73
N SER A 144 22.20 21.74 5.96
CA SER A 144 23.62 21.63 6.39
C SER A 144 23.75 21.29 7.88
N HIS A 145 22.69 21.52 8.64
CA HIS A 145 22.68 21.41 10.09
C HIS A 145 22.39 19.97 10.55
N ALA A 146 23.36 19.32 11.21
CA ALA A 146 23.24 17.94 11.68
C ALA A 146 22.05 17.72 12.64
N GLY A 147 21.74 18.71 13.49
CA GLY A 147 20.57 18.63 14.37
C GLY A 147 19.23 18.54 13.63
N TYR A 148 19.09 19.15 12.45
CA TYR A 148 17.87 19.05 11.65
C TYR A 148 17.78 17.71 10.93
N GLN A 149 18.91 17.22 10.40
CA GLN A 149 19.02 15.88 9.82
C GLN A 149 18.62 14.79 10.83
N GLN A 150 19.15 14.85 12.06
CA GLN A 150 18.81 13.92 13.13
C GLN A 150 17.33 14.02 13.54
N PHE A 151 16.82 15.24 13.66
CA PHE A 151 15.40 15.47 13.92
C PHE A 151 14.50 14.76 12.89
N VAL A 152 14.80 14.86 11.58
CA VAL A 152 13.99 14.22 10.55
C VAL A 152 14.00 12.70 10.70
N LEU A 153 15.15 12.09 10.99
CA LEU A 153 15.24 10.65 11.22
C LEU A 153 14.45 10.23 12.48
N GLU A 154 14.60 10.97 13.58
CA GLU A 154 13.89 10.69 14.84
C GLU A 154 12.38 10.86 14.66
N PHE A 155 11.92 11.86 13.92
CA PHE A 155 10.50 12.04 13.64
C PHE A 155 9.87 10.79 13.04
N TYR A 156 10.50 10.19 12.04
CA TYR A 156 9.99 8.98 11.40
C TYR A 156 10.18 7.72 12.26
N ASP A 157 11.22 7.65 13.10
CA ASP A 157 11.32 6.61 14.13
C ASP A 157 10.09 6.66 15.07
N ARG A 158 9.77 7.84 15.61
CA ARG A 158 8.63 8.04 16.53
C ARG A 158 7.28 7.84 15.85
N PHE A 159 7.16 8.27 14.59
CA PHE A 159 5.95 8.05 13.81
C PHE A 159 5.73 6.55 13.58
N ALA A 160 6.76 5.81 13.19
CA ALA A 160 6.69 4.36 12.99
C ALA A 160 6.34 3.61 14.28
N GLU A 161 6.97 3.96 15.42
CA GLU A 161 6.67 3.39 16.74
C GLU A 161 5.18 3.45 17.08
N ARG A 162 4.47 4.46 16.57
CA ARG A 162 3.05 4.69 16.85
C ARG A 162 2.11 4.18 15.74
N TYR A 163 2.51 4.27 14.48
CA TYR A 163 1.57 4.18 13.34
C TYR A 163 1.92 3.17 12.25
N ASP A 164 3.10 2.52 12.27
CA ASP A 164 3.47 1.57 11.21
C ASP A 164 2.42 0.45 11.05
N ASP A 165 1.79 0.02 12.14
CA ASP A 165 0.70 -0.96 12.10
C ASP A 165 -0.70 -0.37 12.40
N ASP A 166 -0.91 0.94 12.22
CA ASP A 166 -2.26 1.52 12.35
C ASP A 166 -3.08 1.25 11.07
N PRO A 167 -4.20 0.49 11.14
CA PRO A 167 -4.98 0.12 9.95
C PRO A 167 -5.72 1.32 9.33
N ARG A 168 -5.83 2.45 10.03
CA ARG A 168 -6.43 3.68 9.47
C ARG A 168 -5.48 4.38 8.50
N LEU A 169 -4.18 4.06 8.51
CA LEU A 169 -3.17 4.59 7.59
C LEU A 169 -2.90 3.59 6.46
N ALA A 170 -3.38 3.87 5.25
CA ALA A 170 -3.18 3.00 4.10
C ALA A 170 -1.82 3.19 3.45
N PHE A 171 -1.31 4.42 3.35
CA PHE A 171 -0.02 4.71 2.73
C PHE A 171 0.64 5.92 3.37
N LEU A 172 1.97 5.90 3.43
CA LEU A 172 2.77 7.05 3.85
C LEU A 172 3.58 7.58 2.67
N GLN A 173 3.49 8.87 2.39
CA GLN A 173 4.32 9.53 1.40
C GLN A 173 5.40 10.34 2.08
N VAL A 174 6.64 10.17 1.61
CA VAL A 174 7.81 10.83 2.16
C VAL A 174 8.69 11.38 1.06
N GLY A 175 9.47 12.40 1.41
CA GLY A 175 10.42 13.00 0.48
C GLY A 175 10.83 14.38 0.96
N PHE A 176 11.41 15.14 0.05
CA PHE A 176 12.09 16.41 0.35
C PHE A 176 11.78 17.47 -0.70
N GLY A 177 12.02 18.73 -0.37
CA GLY A 177 11.79 19.83 -1.31
C GLY A 177 10.32 20.26 -1.33
N LEU A 178 9.91 20.93 -2.40
CA LEU A 178 8.55 21.46 -2.50
C LEU A 178 7.55 20.30 -2.44
N TRP A 179 6.58 20.40 -1.53
CA TRP A 179 5.54 19.38 -1.28
C TRP A 179 6.09 17.98 -0.94
N SER A 180 7.39 17.85 -0.62
CA SER A 180 8.10 16.58 -0.48
C SER A 180 8.22 15.74 -1.77
N GLU A 181 8.28 16.39 -2.92
CA GLU A 181 8.28 15.76 -4.25
C GLU A 181 9.65 15.57 -4.88
N TYR A 182 10.73 15.73 -4.10
CA TYR A 182 12.10 15.63 -4.60
C TYR A 182 12.46 16.66 -5.69
N HIS A 183 11.92 17.88 -5.62
CA HIS A 183 12.36 18.99 -6.48
C HIS A 183 12.18 20.36 -5.79
N ILE A 184 12.93 21.35 -6.27
CA ILE A 184 12.71 22.79 -6.04
C ILE A 184 12.87 23.48 -7.40
N TYR A 185 11.77 23.85 -8.07
CA TYR A 185 11.82 24.46 -9.41
C TYR A 185 12.43 25.87 -9.42
N ASP A 186 11.86 26.80 -8.64
CA ASP A 186 12.21 28.23 -8.68
C ASP A 186 13.11 28.69 -7.52
N GLY A 187 13.17 27.94 -6.42
CA GLY A 187 13.94 28.30 -5.22
C GLY A 187 15.44 28.02 -5.38
N PRO A 188 16.30 28.37 -4.40
CA PRO A 188 17.66 27.88 -4.42
C PRO A 188 17.64 26.37 -4.14
N GLU A 189 17.88 25.55 -5.15
CA GLU A 189 18.14 24.12 -4.98
C GLU A 189 19.65 23.88 -4.77
N ILE A 190 20.07 23.76 -3.51
CA ILE A 190 21.47 23.54 -3.15
C ILE A 190 21.55 22.31 -2.24
N LEU A 191 22.10 21.22 -2.78
CA LEU A 191 22.29 19.97 -2.04
C LEU A 191 23.17 20.19 -0.80
N GLY A 192 22.72 19.64 0.32
CA GLY A 192 23.34 19.82 1.63
C GLY A 192 23.10 21.18 2.28
N ARG A 193 22.23 22.03 1.73
CA ARG A 193 21.90 23.34 2.31
C ARG A 193 20.41 23.65 2.32
N THR A 194 19.76 23.72 1.15
CA THR A 194 18.32 23.97 1.01
C THR A 194 17.56 22.74 0.52
N PHE A 195 18.30 21.72 0.10
CA PHE A 195 17.84 20.36 -0.19
C PHE A 195 18.82 19.38 0.50
N PRO A 196 18.40 18.20 0.98
CA PRO A 196 19.33 17.28 1.65
C PRO A 196 20.45 16.79 0.75
N SER A 197 21.63 16.53 1.32
CA SER A 197 22.73 15.89 0.58
C SER A 197 22.34 14.48 0.15
N LYS A 198 23.01 13.94 -0.88
CA LYS A 198 22.77 12.56 -1.35
C LYS A 198 23.10 11.54 -0.26
N GLU A 199 24.09 11.82 0.58
CA GLU A 199 24.47 10.98 1.71
C GLU A 199 23.33 10.89 2.74
N PHE A 200 22.74 12.03 3.12
CA PHE A 200 21.61 12.03 4.05
C PHE A 200 20.37 11.37 3.42
N GLN A 201 20.07 11.63 2.15
CA GLN A 201 18.96 10.96 1.45
C GLN A 201 19.12 9.42 1.50
N ALA A 202 20.35 8.91 1.31
CA ALA A 202 20.61 7.47 1.39
C ALA A 202 20.44 6.91 2.82
N GLU A 203 20.82 7.66 3.85
CA GLU A 203 20.58 7.31 5.25
C GLU A 203 19.08 7.28 5.57
N PHE A 204 18.37 8.34 5.19
CA PHE A 204 16.93 8.47 5.34
C PHE A 204 16.17 7.30 4.71
N LEU A 205 16.44 6.98 3.45
CA LEU A 205 15.76 5.89 2.75
C LEU A 205 15.98 4.53 3.41
N LYS A 206 17.19 4.27 3.92
CA LYS A 206 17.48 3.05 4.68
C LYS A 206 16.72 3.04 6.00
N ARG A 207 16.64 4.19 6.68
CA ARG A 207 15.87 4.31 7.93
C ARG A 207 14.39 4.06 7.71
N MET A 208 13.80 4.61 6.65
CA MET A 208 12.41 4.35 6.27
C MET A 208 12.16 2.86 6.02
N ALA A 209 13.07 2.19 5.29
CA ALA A 209 12.97 0.75 5.05
C ALA A 209 13.07 -0.10 6.34
N GLU A 210 13.85 0.35 7.33
CA GLU A 210 13.97 -0.33 8.63
C GLU A 210 12.73 -0.11 9.50
N ARG A 211 12.18 1.11 9.49
CA ARG A 211 11.12 1.53 10.42
C ARG A 211 9.71 1.23 9.95
N PHE A 212 9.49 1.05 8.66
CA PHE A 212 8.16 0.79 8.10
C PHE A 212 8.07 -0.58 7.41
N PRO A 213 8.17 -1.69 8.16
CA PRO A 213 7.94 -3.03 7.61
C PRO A 213 6.47 -3.32 7.30
N GLN A 214 5.51 -2.65 7.98
CA GLN A 214 4.08 -2.90 7.79
C GLN A 214 3.43 -1.89 6.83
N THR A 215 3.52 -0.59 7.12
CA THR A 215 2.93 0.47 6.28
C THR A 215 3.74 0.68 5.01
N ALA A 216 3.07 0.57 3.86
CA ALA A 216 3.69 0.87 2.58
C ALA A 216 3.99 2.37 2.47
N TRP A 217 5.27 2.70 2.30
CA TRP A 217 5.73 4.06 2.07
C TRP A 217 6.15 4.30 0.62
N MET A 218 6.03 5.55 0.18
CA MET A 218 6.16 5.94 -1.23
C MET A 218 6.95 7.23 -1.35
N ILE A 219 7.64 7.38 -2.48
CA ILE A 219 8.36 8.60 -2.86
C ILE A 219 7.93 9.06 -4.25
N SER A 220 8.09 10.35 -4.54
CA SER A 220 7.84 10.88 -5.88
C SER A 220 8.76 10.23 -6.92
N ILE A 221 8.25 10.06 -8.15
CA ILE A 221 9.06 9.64 -9.29
C ILE A 221 10.16 10.64 -9.65
N ASP A 222 10.03 11.92 -9.26
CA ASP A 222 11.05 12.95 -9.52
C ASP A 222 12.35 12.68 -8.76
N ALA A 223 12.31 11.79 -7.77
CA ALA A 223 13.50 11.21 -7.16
C ALA A 223 14.38 10.42 -8.15
N ALA A 224 13.94 10.19 -9.40
CA ALA A 224 14.74 9.63 -10.48
C ALA A 224 15.85 10.57 -10.99
N ASP A 225 15.81 11.85 -10.66
CA ASP A 225 16.83 12.82 -11.06
C ASP A 225 18.19 12.48 -10.42
N ALA A 226 19.17 12.13 -11.26
CA ALA A 226 20.50 11.72 -10.84
C ALA A 226 21.36 12.87 -10.31
N ASP A 227 21.05 14.11 -10.67
CA ASP A 227 21.74 15.29 -10.17
C ASP A 227 21.29 15.58 -8.73
N ARG A 228 20.02 15.30 -8.41
CA ARG A 228 19.42 15.58 -7.10
C ARG A 228 19.51 14.42 -6.10
N THR A 229 19.36 13.17 -6.57
CA THR A 229 19.26 12.00 -5.68
C THR A 229 20.36 10.96 -5.95
N PRO A 230 20.67 10.09 -4.97
CA PRO A 230 21.53 8.94 -5.20
C PRO A 230 20.81 7.75 -5.86
N LEU A 231 19.48 7.81 -6.04
CA LEU A 231 18.65 6.65 -6.40
C LEU A 231 18.91 6.17 -7.82
N ALA A 232 19.00 7.06 -8.81
CA ALA A 232 19.25 6.70 -10.20
C ALA A 232 20.55 5.90 -10.40
N ASN A 233 21.55 6.18 -9.55
CA ASN A 233 22.89 5.59 -9.67
C ASN A 233 23.18 4.48 -8.65
N THR A 234 22.28 4.22 -7.69
CA THR A 234 22.51 3.25 -6.61
C THR A 234 21.48 2.14 -6.59
N ALA A 235 21.83 0.97 -7.17
CA ALA A 235 20.94 -0.19 -7.24
C ALA A 235 20.44 -0.67 -5.86
N ALA A 236 21.31 -0.65 -4.84
CA ALA A 236 20.94 -1.04 -3.48
C ALA A 236 19.88 -0.13 -2.84
N LEU A 237 19.90 1.18 -3.15
CA LEU A 237 18.84 2.09 -2.70
C LEU A 237 17.56 1.85 -3.48
N ARG A 238 17.62 1.63 -4.80
CA ARG A 238 16.43 1.26 -5.58
C ARG A 238 15.84 -0.09 -5.14
N SER A 239 16.60 -1.00 -4.56
CA SER A 239 16.04 -2.28 -4.09
C SER A 239 15.17 -2.15 -2.84
N LEU A 240 15.25 -1.02 -2.11
CA LEU A 240 14.42 -0.75 -0.93
C LEU A 240 12.92 -0.80 -1.24
N PRO A 241 12.06 -1.13 -0.25
CA PRO A 241 10.66 -1.50 -0.46
C PRO A 241 9.70 -0.31 -0.61
N PHE A 242 10.13 0.80 -1.19
CA PHE A 242 9.27 1.95 -1.44
C PHE A 242 8.43 1.79 -2.71
N GLY A 243 7.21 2.32 -2.65
CA GLY A 243 6.34 2.58 -3.81
C GLY A 243 6.67 3.90 -4.50
N LEU A 244 6.03 4.13 -5.66
CA LEU A 244 6.24 5.32 -6.47
C LEU A 244 4.97 6.14 -6.57
N PHE A 245 5.13 7.46 -6.55
CA PHE A 245 4.03 8.40 -6.71
C PHE A 245 4.33 9.38 -7.85
N ASP A 246 3.38 9.56 -8.76
CA ASP A 246 3.49 10.46 -9.90
C ASP A 246 2.62 11.70 -9.69
N ASP A 247 3.24 12.80 -9.29
CA ASP A 247 2.58 14.05 -8.86
C ASP A 247 1.93 14.85 -10.01
N SER A 248 2.05 14.38 -11.27
CA SER A 248 1.46 15.05 -12.43
C SER A 248 0.99 14.07 -13.51
N LEU A 249 0.34 12.98 -13.07
CA LEU A 249 -0.21 11.96 -13.96
C LEU A 249 -1.16 12.59 -15.00
N LEU A 250 -1.05 12.11 -16.25
CA LEU A 250 -1.80 12.60 -17.41
C LEU A 250 -1.48 14.05 -17.84
N CYS A 251 -0.39 14.67 -17.39
CA CYS A 251 0.07 15.93 -17.98
C CYS A 251 0.43 15.75 -19.47
N ARG A 252 0.49 16.86 -20.22
CA ARG A 252 0.78 16.86 -21.66
C ARG A 252 2.12 16.20 -21.99
N GLU A 253 3.14 16.50 -21.20
CA GLU A 253 4.51 16.03 -21.38
C GLU A 253 4.79 14.69 -20.68
N HIS A 254 3.77 14.02 -20.12
CA HIS A 254 3.94 12.83 -19.26
C HIS A 254 4.83 11.74 -19.87
N ALA A 255 4.62 11.41 -21.15
CA ALA A 255 5.41 10.40 -21.85
C ALA A 255 6.89 10.81 -22.04
N ARG A 256 7.17 12.12 -22.02
CA ARG A 256 8.52 12.68 -22.22
C ARG A 256 9.25 12.92 -20.90
N GLU A 257 8.55 13.35 -19.84
CA GLU A 257 9.17 13.75 -18.56
C GLU A 257 8.97 12.67 -17.48
N ASN A 258 7.72 12.29 -17.19
CA ASN A 258 7.40 11.41 -16.07
C ASN A 258 7.72 9.94 -16.40
N GLU A 259 7.39 9.46 -17.60
CA GLU A 259 7.59 8.06 -17.97
C GLU A 259 9.07 7.60 -17.91
N PRO A 260 10.07 8.40 -18.34
CA PRO A 260 11.47 8.10 -18.07
C PRO A 260 11.79 7.90 -16.58
N ASN A 261 11.21 8.69 -15.68
CA ASN A 261 11.42 8.55 -14.24
C ASN A 261 10.91 7.20 -13.73
N TRP A 262 9.73 6.76 -14.20
CA TRP A 262 9.25 5.41 -13.94
C TRP A 262 10.19 4.31 -14.46
N ASN A 263 10.84 4.52 -15.60
CA ASN A 263 11.79 3.55 -16.16
C ASN A 263 13.05 3.40 -15.30
N VAL A 264 13.56 4.49 -14.71
CA VAL A 264 14.72 4.48 -13.80
C VAL A 264 14.48 3.56 -12.59
N PHE A 265 13.27 3.56 -12.05
CA PHE A 265 12.90 2.74 -10.90
C PHE A 265 12.49 1.30 -11.23
N GLY A 266 12.38 0.97 -12.53
CA GLY A 266 12.00 -0.33 -13.05
C GLY A 266 10.49 -0.52 -13.15
N ARG A 267 10.03 -0.83 -14.37
CA ARG A 267 8.60 -1.02 -14.71
C ARG A 267 7.93 -2.21 -14.03
N ASP A 268 8.67 -3.07 -13.34
CA ASP A 268 8.13 -4.19 -12.56
C ASP A 268 8.03 -3.92 -11.05
N ARG A 269 8.40 -2.71 -10.57
CA ARG A 269 8.34 -2.38 -9.13
C ARG A 269 6.95 -2.59 -8.53
N TRP A 270 5.90 -2.28 -9.30
CA TRP A 270 4.51 -2.45 -8.89
C TRP A 270 4.18 -3.86 -8.42
N ARG A 271 4.97 -4.89 -8.79
CA ARG A 271 4.77 -6.26 -8.30
C ARG A 271 5.01 -6.41 -6.79
N ARG A 272 5.78 -5.49 -6.19
CA ARG A 272 6.24 -5.58 -4.79
C ARG A 272 6.00 -4.32 -3.96
N ALA A 273 5.68 -3.18 -4.57
CA ALA A 273 5.37 -1.94 -3.87
C ALA A 273 4.32 -1.13 -4.66
N PRO A 274 3.47 -0.33 -4.01
CA PRO A 274 2.37 0.38 -4.67
C PRO A 274 2.86 1.44 -5.66
N ALA A 275 2.01 1.72 -6.64
CA ALA A 275 2.12 2.87 -7.53
C ALA A 275 0.92 3.78 -7.32
N GLY A 276 1.15 5.06 -7.10
CA GLY A 276 0.12 6.07 -6.93
C GLY A 276 0.37 7.25 -7.86
N GLY A 277 -0.50 8.25 -7.80
CA GLY A 277 -0.24 9.52 -8.46
C GLY A 277 -1.26 10.58 -8.11
N GLU A 278 -1.14 11.72 -8.76
CA GLU A 278 -2.05 12.86 -8.70
C GLU A 278 -2.35 13.29 -10.13
N PHE A 279 -3.62 13.58 -10.44
CA PHE A 279 -3.94 14.18 -11.72
C PHE A 279 -3.26 15.54 -11.84
N SER A 280 -2.60 15.77 -12.98
CA SER A 280 -1.87 17.01 -13.27
C SER A 280 -2.71 18.26 -13.02
N TYR A 281 -2.18 19.18 -12.21
CA TYR A 281 -2.71 20.53 -12.02
C TYR A 281 -2.06 21.57 -12.96
N TYR A 282 -1.25 21.15 -13.93
CA TYR A 282 -0.52 22.08 -14.80
C TYR A 282 -1.43 22.92 -15.69
N THR A 283 -2.60 22.40 -16.08
CA THR A 283 -3.60 23.17 -16.84
C THR A 283 -5.02 22.84 -16.39
N GLU A 284 -5.94 23.79 -16.56
CA GLU A 284 -7.38 23.54 -16.34
C GLU A 284 -7.90 22.38 -17.22
N HIS A 285 -7.35 22.26 -18.44
CA HIS A 285 -7.72 21.19 -19.37
C HIS A 285 -7.32 19.81 -18.84
N ASP A 286 -6.17 19.69 -18.17
CA ASP A 286 -5.72 18.44 -17.55
C ASP A 286 -6.74 17.96 -16.52
N GLN A 287 -7.17 18.85 -15.60
CA GLN A 287 -8.16 18.52 -14.57
C GLN A 287 -9.55 18.24 -15.15
N GLN A 288 -10.05 19.10 -16.04
CA GLN A 288 -11.39 18.96 -16.62
C GLN A 288 -11.56 17.68 -17.44
N GLN A 289 -10.48 17.19 -18.06
CA GLN A 289 -10.52 16.04 -18.95
C GLN A 289 -9.90 14.77 -18.33
N ALA A 290 -9.39 14.80 -17.10
CA ALA A 290 -8.73 13.67 -16.46
C ALA A 290 -9.55 12.37 -16.52
N LEU A 291 -10.85 12.45 -16.20
CA LEU A 291 -11.79 11.32 -16.26
C LEU A 291 -12.64 11.28 -17.55
N ALA A 292 -12.39 12.16 -18.52
CA ALA A 292 -13.11 12.10 -19.80
C ALA A 292 -12.76 10.82 -20.57
N PRO A 293 -13.66 10.28 -21.41
CA PRO A 293 -13.41 9.02 -22.15
C PRO A 293 -12.16 9.02 -23.04
N ARG A 294 -11.66 10.19 -23.45
CA ARG A 294 -10.42 10.34 -24.23
C ARG A 294 -9.22 10.78 -23.39
N GLY A 295 -9.43 11.19 -22.13
CA GLY A 295 -8.45 11.87 -21.30
C GLY A 295 -8.02 13.25 -21.84
N PRO A 296 -7.16 13.99 -21.11
CA PRO A 296 -6.76 15.34 -21.49
C PRO A 296 -5.92 15.37 -22.76
N HIS A 297 -5.01 14.42 -22.97
CA HIS A 297 -4.09 14.40 -24.12
C HIS A 297 -4.23 13.13 -24.97
N GLY A 298 -5.45 12.61 -25.09
CA GLY A 298 -5.74 11.40 -25.86
C GLY A 298 -5.37 10.10 -25.13
N VAL A 299 -5.12 10.18 -23.82
CA VAL A 299 -4.84 9.03 -22.94
C VAL A 299 -5.92 8.96 -21.87
N PRO A 300 -6.90 8.04 -21.99
CA PRO A 300 -7.88 7.81 -20.94
C PRO A 300 -7.22 7.36 -19.64
N PHE A 301 -7.79 7.75 -18.49
CA PHE A 301 -7.24 7.40 -17.19
C PHE A 301 -7.03 5.89 -17.01
N GLU A 302 -8.01 5.06 -17.39
CA GLU A 302 -7.92 3.61 -17.24
C GLU A 302 -6.73 3.01 -18.00
N ARG A 303 -6.35 3.61 -19.13
CA ARG A 303 -5.16 3.20 -19.89
C ARG A 303 -3.87 3.57 -19.16
N ALA A 304 -3.82 4.75 -18.53
CA ALA A 304 -2.68 5.13 -17.71
C ALA A 304 -2.60 4.28 -16.43
N ALA A 305 -3.73 4.06 -15.75
CA ALA A 305 -3.82 3.21 -14.57
C ALA A 305 -3.31 1.79 -14.86
N ALA A 306 -3.73 1.19 -15.98
CA ALA A 306 -3.24 -0.12 -16.40
C ALA A 306 -1.75 -0.10 -16.81
N LYS A 307 -1.30 0.94 -17.53
CA LYS A 307 0.10 1.05 -17.98
C LYS A 307 1.06 1.17 -16.79
N PHE A 308 0.69 1.95 -15.78
CA PHE A 308 1.53 2.29 -14.62
C PHE A 308 1.16 1.51 -13.34
N HIS A 309 0.19 0.59 -13.43
CA HIS A 309 -0.28 -0.24 -12.32
C HIS A 309 -0.75 0.58 -11.12
N ILE A 310 -1.47 1.67 -11.39
CA ILE A 310 -1.91 2.64 -10.38
C ILE A 310 -2.89 1.97 -9.41
N SER A 311 -2.53 2.04 -8.13
CA SER A 311 -3.33 1.57 -7.01
C SER A 311 -4.33 2.63 -6.58
N PHE A 312 -3.90 3.90 -6.56
CA PHE A 312 -4.76 5.04 -6.23
C PHE A 312 -4.25 6.31 -6.93
N VAL A 313 -5.13 7.30 -7.12
CA VAL A 313 -4.78 8.60 -7.70
C VAL A 313 -5.52 9.72 -6.99
N ILE A 314 -4.81 10.80 -6.64
CA ILE A 314 -5.41 12.03 -6.14
C ILE A 314 -6.17 12.70 -7.28
N GLY A 315 -7.45 12.95 -7.05
CA GLY A 315 -8.35 13.61 -7.98
C GLY A 315 -9.36 14.46 -7.23
N SER A 316 -8.88 15.32 -6.32
CA SER A 316 -9.78 16.05 -5.42
C SER A 316 -10.71 17.04 -6.11
N ASP A 317 -10.35 17.51 -7.31
CA ASP A 317 -11.21 18.38 -8.12
C ASP A 317 -12.16 17.61 -9.04
N GLN A 318 -12.03 16.29 -9.13
CA GLN A 318 -12.87 15.48 -10.02
C GLN A 318 -14.37 15.53 -9.71
N PRO A 319 -14.85 15.69 -8.46
CA PRO A 319 -16.26 15.96 -8.18
C PRO A 319 -16.82 17.23 -8.87
N GLN A 320 -15.96 18.17 -9.27
CA GLN A 320 -16.34 19.38 -10.02
C GLN A 320 -16.49 19.11 -11.53
N HIS A 321 -15.90 18.02 -12.05
CA HIS A 321 -15.80 17.72 -13.48
C HIS A 321 -16.54 16.45 -13.89
N ALA A 322 -16.79 15.53 -12.96
CA ALA A 322 -17.41 14.24 -13.21
C ALA A 322 -18.42 13.89 -12.10
N GLY A 323 -19.49 13.18 -12.48
CA GLY A 323 -20.44 12.64 -11.49
C GLY A 323 -19.86 11.43 -10.74
N TRP A 324 -20.34 11.20 -9.50
CA TRP A 324 -19.88 10.11 -8.63
C TRP A 324 -19.87 8.72 -9.28
N LYS A 325 -20.81 8.42 -10.18
CA LYS A 325 -20.78 7.16 -10.95
C LYS A 325 -19.48 7.00 -11.75
N ARG A 326 -19.03 8.06 -12.43
CA ARG A 326 -17.81 8.04 -13.24
C ARG A 326 -16.56 7.96 -12.37
N ILE A 327 -16.56 8.65 -11.22
CA ILE A 327 -15.50 8.58 -10.20
C ILE A 327 -15.38 7.16 -9.66
N ARG A 328 -16.50 6.51 -9.33
CA ARG A 328 -16.52 5.10 -8.91
C ARG A 328 -16.00 4.16 -9.99
N GLU A 329 -16.40 4.35 -11.25
CA GLU A 329 -15.88 3.57 -12.38
C GLU A 329 -14.35 3.71 -12.53
N ALA A 330 -13.82 4.93 -12.38
CA ALA A 330 -12.38 5.18 -12.39
C ALA A 330 -11.69 4.52 -11.19
N GLY A 331 -12.28 4.63 -9.99
CA GLY A 331 -11.74 4.02 -8.77
C GLY A 331 -11.68 2.49 -8.87
N LEU A 332 -12.71 1.86 -9.44
CA LEU A 332 -12.76 0.42 -9.72
C LEU A 332 -11.76 -0.06 -10.78
N ALA A 333 -11.17 0.85 -11.56
CA ALA A 333 -10.11 0.54 -12.52
C ALA A 333 -8.70 0.58 -11.90
N CYS A 334 -8.58 0.93 -10.62
CA CYS A 334 -7.32 1.01 -9.90
C CYS A 334 -7.08 -0.23 -9.02
N GLY A 335 -5.81 -0.57 -8.81
CA GLY A 335 -5.41 -1.58 -7.84
C GLY A 335 -5.88 -2.99 -8.17
N TYR A 336 -6.22 -3.76 -7.14
CA TYR A 336 -6.64 -5.15 -7.27
C TYR A 336 -8.13 -5.28 -7.62
N ARG A 337 -8.47 -6.39 -8.26
CA ARG A 337 -9.87 -6.83 -8.41
C ARG A 337 -9.92 -8.34 -8.24
N ILE A 338 -10.51 -8.78 -7.14
CA ILE A 338 -10.51 -10.21 -6.80
C ILE A 338 -11.68 -10.92 -7.48
N ARG A 339 -11.39 -12.07 -8.09
CA ARG A 339 -12.40 -12.99 -8.65
C ARG A 339 -12.23 -14.38 -8.06
N VAL A 340 -13.30 -14.93 -7.51
CA VAL A 340 -13.36 -16.32 -7.05
C VAL A 340 -13.81 -17.19 -8.23
N GLU A 341 -12.91 -18.03 -8.73
CA GLU A 341 -13.15 -18.90 -9.89
C GLU A 341 -13.64 -20.30 -9.49
N ARG A 342 -13.31 -20.74 -8.27
CA ARG A 342 -13.72 -22.03 -7.73
C ARG A 342 -13.85 -21.92 -6.22
N PHE A 343 -14.90 -22.50 -5.67
CA PHE A 343 -15.09 -22.65 -4.24
C PHE A 343 -15.69 -24.03 -3.99
N GLU A 344 -14.98 -24.86 -3.25
CA GLU A 344 -15.43 -26.20 -2.89
C GLU A 344 -15.23 -26.43 -1.39
N SER A 345 -16.10 -27.23 -0.80
CA SER A 345 -16.11 -27.45 0.63
C SER A 345 -16.54 -28.87 0.99
N ALA A 346 -16.03 -29.34 2.13
CA ALA A 346 -16.44 -30.53 2.86
C ALA A 346 -16.34 -30.22 4.36
N ASP A 347 -16.76 -31.15 5.22
CA ASP A 347 -16.67 -30.92 6.67
C ASP A 347 -15.22 -30.60 7.11
N GLY A 348 -15.05 -29.47 7.78
CA GLY A 348 -13.75 -29.01 8.30
C GLY A 348 -12.70 -28.57 7.27
N ARG A 349 -13.03 -28.50 5.97
CA ARG A 349 -12.05 -28.10 4.93
C ARG A 349 -12.68 -27.48 3.69
N SER A 350 -12.02 -26.47 3.14
CA SER A 350 -12.43 -25.85 1.88
C SER A 350 -11.25 -25.47 1.00
N LEU A 351 -11.52 -25.38 -0.30
CA LEU A 351 -10.58 -24.99 -1.34
C LEU A 351 -11.17 -23.86 -2.17
N VAL A 352 -10.42 -22.77 -2.30
CA VAL A 352 -10.81 -21.58 -3.05
C VAL A 352 -9.75 -21.29 -4.10
N VAL A 353 -10.15 -21.14 -5.37
CA VAL A 353 -9.24 -20.63 -6.42
C VAL A 353 -9.61 -19.18 -6.68
N VAL A 354 -8.64 -18.30 -6.46
CA VAL A 354 -8.80 -16.85 -6.57
C VAL A 354 -7.88 -16.32 -7.66
N ALA A 355 -8.40 -15.44 -8.51
CA ALA A 355 -7.65 -14.70 -9.51
C ALA A 355 -7.68 -13.20 -9.22
N ASN A 356 -6.66 -12.47 -9.65
CA ASN A 356 -6.65 -11.01 -9.64
C ASN A 356 -6.85 -10.49 -11.07
N SER A 357 -7.98 -9.85 -11.35
CA SER A 357 -8.31 -9.23 -12.64
C SER A 357 -8.09 -7.71 -12.67
N GLY A 358 -7.50 -7.14 -11.61
CA GLY A 358 -7.19 -5.71 -11.50
C GLY A 358 -5.94 -5.31 -12.31
N VAL A 359 -5.43 -4.12 -12.01
CA VAL A 359 -4.19 -3.59 -12.61
C VAL A 359 -3.00 -3.66 -11.66
N ALA A 360 -3.20 -3.93 -10.37
CA ALA A 360 -2.12 -4.12 -9.39
C ALA A 360 -2.49 -5.21 -8.35
N PRO A 361 -1.54 -5.78 -7.59
CA PRO A 361 -1.85 -6.66 -6.47
C PRO A 361 -2.35 -5.87 -5.25
N ILE A 362 -2.90 -6.58 -4.26
CA ILE A 362 -2.98 -6.05 -2.90
C ILE A 362 -1.59 -6.10 -2.25
N TYR A 363 -1.18 -5.00 -1.62
CA TYR A 363 0.16 -4.86 -1.03
C TYR A 363 0.26 -5.22 0.44
N TYR A 364 -0.90 -5.41 1.08
CA TYR A 364 -1.05 -5.86 2.45
C TYR A 364 -1.52 -7.30 2.49
N ASP A 365 -1.26 -7.97 3.62
CA ASP A 365 -1.71 -9.33 3.80
C ASP A 365 -3.22 -9.43 3.94
N ALA A 366 -3.82 -10.30 3.13
CA ALA A 366 -5.24 -10.54 3.07
C ALA A 366 -5.50 -12.01 2.76
N TRP A 367 -6.48 -12.63 3.41
CA TRP A 367 -6.68 -14.08 3.35
C TRP A 367 -8.12 -14.42 2.99
N PRO A 368 -8.35 -15.27 1.97
CA PRO A 368 -9.59 -15.98 1.84
C PRO A 368 -9.88 -16.71 3.15
N ALA A 369 -11.04 -16.45 3.74
CA ALA A 369 -11.45 -17.03 5.00
C ALA A 369 -12.80 -17.72 4.85
N VAL A 370 -12.90 -18.94 5.35
CA VAL A 370 -14.14 -19.71 5.35
C VAL A 370 -14.65 -19.84 6.78
N ASP A 371 -15.86 -19.32 7.02
CA ASP A 371 -16.50 -19.27 8.34
C ASP A 371 -15.59 -18.67 9.43
N GLY A 372 -14.81 -17.66 9.07
CA GLY A 372 -13.88 -16.95 9.96
C GLY A 372 -12.49 -17.61 10.13
N VAL A 373 -12.21 -18.69 9.38
CA VAL A 373 -10.89 -19.34 9.39
C VAL A 373 -10.13 -18.99 8.13
N ARG A 374 -9.04 -18.21 8.30
CA ARG A 374 -8.14 -17.78 7.22
C ARG A 374 -7.45 -18.95 6.53
N SER A 375 -7.11 -18.75 5.26
CA SER A 375 -6.24 -19.64 4.52
C SER A 375 -4.80 -19.59 5.02
N GLU A 376 -4.05 -20.66 4.74
CA GLU A 376 -2.63 -20.75 5.11
C GLU A 376 -1.76 -19.69 4.42
N THR A 377 -2.16 -19.24 3.23
CA THR A 377 -1.42 -18.29 2.42
C THR A 377 -2.24 -17.02 2.16
N SER A 378 -1.53 -15.90 2.03
CA SER A 378 -2.08 -14.57 1.76
C SER A 378 -2.27 -14.32 0.26
N LEU A 379 -3.21 -13.44 -0.10
CA LEU A 379 -3.42 -12.85 -1.42
C LEU A 379 -2.35 -11.82 -1.77
N ARG A 380 -1.58 -11.35 -0.78
CA ARG A 380 -0.49 -10.39 -1.01
C ARG A 380 0.41 -10.89 -2.14
N GLY A 381 0.68 -10.01 -3.08
CA GLY A 381 1.49 -10.30 -4.25
C GLY A 381 0.85 -11.26 -5.27
N LEU A 382 -0.46 -11.55 -5.22
CA LEU A 382 -1.18 -12.19 -6.32
C LEU A 382 -1.30 -11.19 -7.49
N LEU A 383 -0.49 -11.38 -8.53
CA LEU A 383 -0.37 -10.38 -9.60
C LEU A 383 -1.60 -10.40 -10.54
N PRO A 384 -1.90 -9.29 -11.23
CA PRO A 384 -2.87 -9.26 -12.31
C PRO A 384 -2.70 -10.40 -13.31
N GLY A 385 -3.79 -11.10 -13.63
CA GLY A 385 -3.82 -12.26 -14.52
C GLY A 385 -3.36 -13.58 -13.88
N GLU A 386 -2.82 -13.55 -12.66
CA GLU A 386 -2.50 -14.77 -11.92
C GLU A 386 -3.71 -15.32 -11.18
N ARG A 387 -3.65 -16.62 -10.87
CA ARG A 387 -4.57 -17.31 -9.99
C ARG A 387 -3.81 -18.15 -8.96
N ARG A 388 -4.38 -18.32 -7.78
CA ARG A 388 -3.80 -19.12 -6.69
C ARG A 388 -4.89 -19.92 -5.99
N GLU A 389 -4.50 -21.10 -5.53
CA GLU A 389 -5.34 -21.99 -4.73
C GLU A 389 -5.08 -21.74 -3.24
N PHE A 390 -6.16 -21.63 -2.47
CA PHE A 390 -6.17 -21.38 -1.05
C PHE A 390 -6.92 -22.49 -0.34
N ARG A 391 -6.28 -23.10 0.65
CA ARG A 391 -6.91 -24.09 1.54
C ARG A 391 -7.23 -23.44 2.87
N THR A 392 -8.37 -23.80 3.44
CA THR A 392 -8.81 -23.38 4.77
C THR A 392 -9.19 -24.62 5.57
N ALA A 393 -8.88 -24.64 6.86
CA ALA A 393 -9.26 -25.70 7.80
C ALA A 393 -10.68 -25.47 8.35
N SER A 394 -11.61 -25.11 7.46
CA SER A 394 -13.01 -24.84 7.75
C SER A 394 -13.85 -25.12 6.51
N GLY A 395 -15.10 -25.54 6.71
CA GLY A 395 -15.99 -25.92 5.64
C GLY A 395 -17.22 -26.67 6.16
N GLY A 396 -18.09 -27.04 5.23
CA GLY A 396 -19.29 -27.80 5.54
C GLY A 396 -20.35 -27.67 4.45
N ALA A 397 -21.61 -27.86 4.82
CA ALA A 397 -22.72 -27.88 3.86
C ALA A 397 -23.10 -26.48 3.32
N ALA A 398 -22.84 -25.41 4.08
CA ALA A 398 -23.20 -24.03 3.72
C ALA A 398 -22.13 -23.01 4.15
N PRO A 399 -20.89 -23.14 3.66
CA PRO A 399 -19.76 -22.34 4.11
C PRO A 399 -19.86 -20.89 3.61
N ARG A 400 -19.40 -19.93 4.42
CA ARG A 400 -19.32 -18.52 4.07
C ARG A 400 -17.88 -18.13 3.73
N LEU A 401 -17.66 -17.67 2.51
CA LEU A 401 -16.38 -17.10 2.08
C LEU A 401 -16.32 -15.59 2.32
N THR A 402 -15.21 -15.12 2.87
CA THR A 402 -14.84 -13.70 3.01
C THR A 402 -13.37 -13.51 2.66
N ILE A 403 -12.90 -12.26 2.59
CA ILE A 403 -11.47 -11.95 2.52
C ILE A 403 -11.15 -11.07 3.74
N GLU A 404 -10.35 -11.60 4.65
CA GLU A 404 -9.96 -10.91 5.89
C GLU A 404 -8.61 -10.22 5.73
N CYS A 405 -8.45 -9.05 6.31
CA CYS A 405 -7.21 -8.28 6.27
C CYS A 405 -7.16 -7.41 7.53
N ASP A 406 -6.06 -7.51 8.29
CA ASP A 406 -5.88 -6.76 9.54
C ASP A 406 -5.63 -5.27 9.30
N ARG A 407 -5.34 -4.89 8.05
CA ARG A 407 -5.04 -3.53 7.60
C ARG A 407 -6.28 -2.77 7.12
N LEU A 408 -7.48 -3.27 7.37
CA LEU A 408 -8.73 -2.59 7.03
C LEU A 408 -9.14 -1.62 8.13
N SER A 409 -9.54 -0.41 7.74
CA SER A 409 -10.20 0.52 8.64
C SER A 409 -11.57 -0.02 9.06
N PRO A 410 -12.10 0.34 10.26
CA PRO A 410 -13.44 -0.06 10.67
C PRO A 410 -14.49 0.20 9.59
N GLY A 411 -15.30 -0.82 9.29
CA GLY A 411 -16.37 -0.75 8.29
C GLY A 411 -15.96 -1.06 6.85
N GLN A 412 -14.66 -1.19 6.56
CA GLN A 412 -14.18 -1.63 5.26
C GLN A 412 -14.25 -3.15 5.10
N ALA A 413 -14.41 -3.60 3.86
CA ALA A 413 -14.37 -5.00 3.48
C ALA A 413 -13.80 -5.17 2.08
N ILE A 414 -13.00 -6.22 1.89
CA ILE A 414 -12.50 -6.61 0.56
C ILE A 414 -13.59 -7.45 -0.11
N GLY A 415 -14.10 -6.93 -1.23
CA GLY A 415 -15.08 -7.62 -2.07
C GLY A 415 -14.43 -8.52 -3.11
N PHE A 416 -15.23 -9.38 -3.72
CA PHE A 416 -14.81 -10.22 -4.83
C PHE A 416 -15.97 -10.47 -5.81
N ASP A 417 -15.63 -10.69 -7.08
CA ASP A 417 -16.56 -11.17 -8.09
C ASP A 417 -16.64 -12.70 -8.05
N ALA A 418 -17.84 -13.27 -8.15
CA ALA A 418 -18.05 -14.71 -8.22
C ALA A 418 -19.33 -15.04 -8.99
N GLN A 419 -19.26 -16.04 -9.86
CA GLN A 419 -20.42 -16.61 -10.58
C GLN A 419 -20.29 -18.14 -10.66
N LEU A 420 -20.43 -18.79 -9.50
CA LEU A 420 -20.26 -20.25 -9.35
C LEU A 420 -21.61 -20.94 -9.21
N THR A 421 -21.78 -22.01 -9.98
CA THR A 421 -22.96 -22.90 -9.92
C THR A 421 -22.71 -24.09 -8.99
N ALA A 422 -23.78 -24.77 -8.56
CA ALA A 422 -23.67 -25.96 -7.70
C ALA A 422 -22.95 -27.15 -8.38
N ASP A 423 -22.74 -27.09 -9.71
CA ASP A 423 -22.02 -28.09 -10.49
C ASP A 423 -20.53 -27.75 -10.68
N GLY A 424 -20.06 -26.65 -10.07
CA GLY A 424 -18.63 -26.25 -10.08
C GLY A 424 -18.15 -25.57 -11.36
N ALA A 425 -19.02 -25.38 -12.35
CA ALA A 425 -18.69 -24.61 -13.54
C ALA A 425 -18.87 -23.10 -13.29
N ALA A 426 -17.80 -22.32 -13.49
CA ALA A 426 -17.87 -20.87 -13.67
C ALA A 426 -18.55 -20.56 -15.02
N ARG A 427 -19.48 -19.61 -15.04
CA ARG A 427 -20.03 -19.08 -16.30
C ARG A 427 -19.25 -17.85 -16.79
#